data_AF-A0A2P6JLR9-F1
#
_entry.id   AF-A0A2P6JLR9-F1
#
_cell.length_a   1.000
_cell.length_b   1.000
_cell.length_c   1.000
_cell.angle_alpha   90.00
_cell.angle_beta   90.00
_cell.angle_gamma   90.00
#
_symmetry.space_group_name_H-M   'P 1'
#
loop_
_entity.id
_entity.type
_entity.pdbx_description
1 polymer ?
#
loop_
_entity_poly.entity_id
_entity_poly.type
_entity_poly.pdbx_seq_one_letter_code
_entity_poly.pdbx_strand_id
1 'polypeptide(L)'
;MRCMSADMPPSDIAARAARLGSKIRARRKALRVSTTVTAEASSISRVTLHRIERGEPSVSMAAYLRVLAALGLEFELIEAANAEKPDLQAQASIPVRVSLVTYPVLKSLAWQVQGTDSLSPQEAWDIYERNWRHADLDKALPDELALMEALRQVFGGGGRNV
;
A
#
# COMPACT_ATOMS: atom_id res chain seq x y z
N MET A 1 -19.36 14.04 6.33
CA MET A 1 -19.99 13.40 5.16
C MET A 1 -18.94 12.49 4.53
N ARG A 2 -19.27 11.23 4.29
CA ARG A 2 -18.37 10.20 3.74
C ARG A 2 -18.13 10.44 2.25
N CYS A 3 -16.92 10.09 1.79
CA CYS A 3 -16.61 9.26 0.61
C CYS A 3 -15.24 9.66 0.06
N MET A 4 -14.28 8.75 0.17
CA MET A 4 -13.15 8.54 -0.73
C MET A 4 -12.50 7.22 -0.26
N SER A 5 -13.26 6.14 -0.37
CA SER A 5 -12.65 4.81 -0.45
C SER A 5 -12.00 4.73 -1.82
N ALA A 6 -10.71 5.06 -1.88
CA ALA A 6 -9.88 4.74 -3.02
C ALA A 6 -9.97 3.22 -3.21
N ASP A 7 -10.39 2.81 -4.41
CA ASP A 7 -10.27 1.44 -4.89
C ASP A 7 -8.78 1.08 -4.93
N MET A 8 -8.24 0.67 -3.78
CA MET A 8 -7.03 -0.13 -3.71
C MET A 8 -7.34 -1.43 -4.46
N PRO A 9 -6.50 -1.90 -5.40
CA PRO A 9 -6.63 -3.26 -5.87
C PRO A 9 -6.62 -4.14 -4.61
N PRO A 10 -7.55 -5.09 -4.44
CA PRO A 10 -7.54 -5.94 -3.26
C PRO A 10 -6.22 -6.69 -3.30
N SER A 11 -5.25 -6.24 -2.49
CA SER A 11 -4.18 -7.10 -2.01
C SER A 11 -4.89 -8.07 -1.06
N ASP A 12 -5.65 -9.00 -1.63
CA ASP A 12 -6.40 -9.96 -0.85
C ASP A 12 -5.37 -10.96 -0.31
N ILE A 13 -4.75 -10.54 0.79
CA ILE A 13 -3.74 -11.29 1.55
C ILE A 13 -4.35 -12.65 1.89
N ALA A 14 -5.64 -12.70 2.22
CA ALA A 14 -6.35 -13.94 2.50
C ALA A 14 -6.45 -14.82 1.25
N ALA A 15 -6.83 -14.30 0.08
CA ALA A 15 -6.86 -15.10 -1.15
C ALA A 15 -5.46 -15.55 -1.59
N ARG A 16 -4.42 -14.71 -1.46
CA ARG A 16 -3.03 -15.09 -1.76
C ARG A 16 -2.55 -16.20 -0.84
N ALA A 17 -2.80 -16.06 0.46
CA ALA A 17 -2.44 -17.07 1.44
C ALA A 17 -3.24 -18.38 1.23
N ALA A 18 -4.54 -18.31 0.91
CA ALA A 18 -5.35 -19.47 0.58
C ALA A 18 -4.82 -20.23 -0.65
N ARG A 19 -4.39 -19.52 -1.70
CA ARG A 19 -3.72 -20.13 -2.87
C ARG A 19 -2.40 -20.79 -2.51
N LEU A 20 -1.60 -20.19 -1.63
CA LEU A 20 -0.36 -20.79 -1.15
C LEU A 20 -0.64 -22.07 -0.36
N GLY A 21 -1.55 -22.00 0.61
CA GLY A 21 -1.94 -23.14 1.45
C GLY A 21 -2.50 -24.32 0.64
N SER A 22 -3.31 -24.04 -0.39
CA SER A 22 -3.85 -25.09 -1.27
C SER A 22 -2.76 -25.79 -2.09
N LYS A 23 -1.75 -25.06 -2.58
CA LYS A 23 -0.58 -25.63 -3.27
C LYS A 23 0.26 -26.51 -2.35
N ILE A 24 0.50 -26.07 -1.11
CA ILE A 24 1.22 -26.86 -0.10
C ILE A 24 0.46 -28.17 0.19
N ARG A 25 -0.85 -28.08 0.41
CA ARG A 25 -1.71 -29.25 0.63
C ARG A 25 -1.70 -30.21 -0.55
N ALA A 26 -1.76 -29.68 -1.77
CA ALA A 26 -1.72 -30.48 -3.00
C ALA A 26 -0.39 -31.23 -3.11
N ARG A 27 0.75 -30.55 -2.87
CA ARG A 27 2.07 -31.19 -2.85
C ARG A 27 2.14 -32.32 -1.83
N ARG A 28 1.68 -32.09 -0.60
CA ARG A 28 1.65 -33.13 0.45
C ARG A 28 0.84 -34.35 0.01
N LYS A 29 -0.36 -34.13 -0.56
CA LYS A 29 -1.21 -35.21 -1.08
C LYS A 29 -0.54 -35.96 -2.23
N ALA A 30 0.16 -35.28 -3.13
CA ALA A 30 0.92 -35.91 -4.22
C ALA A 30 2.03 -36.83 -3.71
N LEU A 31 2.68 -36.45 -2.60
CA LEU A 31 3.67 -37.28 -1.90
C LEU A 31 3.04 -38.40 -1.04
N ARG A 32 1.71 -38.46 -0.92
CA ARG A 32 0.95 -39.42 -0.11
C ARG A 32 1.37 -39.48 1.36
N VAL A 33 1.91 -38.40 1.91
CA VAL A 33 2.29 -38.31 3.33
C VAL A 33 1.14 -37.78 4.18
N SER A 34 1.00 -38.33 5.39
CA SER A 34 -0.05 -37.94 6.32
C SER A 34 0.21 -36.55 6.91
N THR A 35 -0.85 -35.93 7.44
CA THR A 35 -0.74 -34.66 8.18
C THR A 35 0.14 -34.79 9.41
N THR A 36 0.04 -35.91 10.14
CA THR A 36 0.86 -36.19 11.32
C THR A 36 2.34 -36.26 10.96
N VAL A 37 2.70 -37.06 9.96
CA VAL A 37 4.11 -37.23 9.52
C VAL A 37 4.68 -35.91 9.03
N THR A 38 3.91 -35.12 8.27
CA THR A 38 4.38 -33.82 7.78
C THR A 38 4.58 -32.83 8.92
N ALA A 39 3.66 -32.79 9.89
CA ALA A 39 3.77 -31.90 11.05
C ALA A 39 5.01 -32.24 11.89
N GLU A 40 5.27 -33.53 12.12
CA GLU A 40 6.46 -34.02 12.81
C GLU A 40 7.75 -33.69 12.05
N ALA A 41 7.82 -33.99 10.75
CA ALA A 41 8.98 -33.67 9.91
C ALA A 41 9.27 -32.16 9.83
N SER A 42 8.22 -31.35 9.90
CA SER A 42 8.32 -29.87 9.92
C SER A 42 8.53 -29.33 11.33
N SER A 43 8.49 -30.18 12.37
CA SER A 43 8.57 -29.81 13.79
C SER A 43 7.56 -28.71 14.17
N ILE A 44 6.30 -28.89 13.75
CA ILE A 44 5.15 -28.04 14.09
C ILE A 44 3.97 -28.87 14.60
N SER A 45 2.98 -28.22 15.20
CA SER A 45 1.74 -28.89 15.58
C SER A 45 0.87 -29.22 14.36
N ARG A 46 0.05 -30.28 14.44
CA ARG A 46 -0.97 -30.61 13.42
C ARG A 46 -1.96 -29.47 13.18
N VAL A 47 -2.26 -28.69 14.22
CA VAL A 47 -3.14 -27.51 14.14
C VAL A 47 -2.47 -26.42 13.30
N THR A 48 -1.18 -26.17 13.50
CA THR A 48 -0.40 -25.22 12.68
C THR A 48 -0.36 -25.66 11.22
N LEU A 49 -0.12 -26.94 10.95
CA LEU A 49 -0.15 -27.47 9.58
C LEU A 49 -1.54 -27.28 8.94
N HIS A 50 -2.62 -27.52 9.69
CA HIS A 50 -3.98 -27.29 9.19
C HIS A 50 -4.24 -25.81 8.83
N ARG A 51 -3.79 -24.87 9.66
CA ARG A 51 -3.89 -23.43 9.41
C ARG A 51 -3.09 -23.01 8.18
N ILE A 52 -1.89 -23.55 8.01
CA ILE A 52 -1.05 -23.38 6.81
C ILE A 52 -1.76 -23.88 5.55
N GLU A 53 -2.32 -25.09 5.58
CA GLU A 53 -3.03 -25.67 4.42
C GLU A 53 -4.32 -24.92 4.06
N ARG A 54 -4.90 -24.17 5.01
CA ARG A 54 -6.02 -23.25 4.77
C ARG A 54 -5.58 -21.85 4.32
N GLY A 55 -4.29 -21.56 4.38
CA GLY A 55 -3.74 -20.26 4.02
C GLY A 55 -4.05 -19.17 5.05
N GLU A 56 -3.92 -19.48 6.34
CA GLU A 56 -4.09 -18.47 7.37
C GLU A 56 -2.88 -17.51 7.41
N PRO A 57 -3.05 -16.18 7.19
CA PRO A 57 -1.94 -15.24 7.11
C PRO A 57 -1.20 -14.99 8.43
N SER A 58 -1.85 -15.24 9.57
CA SER A 58 -1.29 -15.00 10.91
C SER A 58 -0.25 -16.05 11.33
N VAL A 59 -0.12 -17.16 10.58
CA VAL A 59 0.89 -18.17 10.85
C VAL A 59 2.27 -17.64 10.45
N SER A 60 3.27 -17.86 11.31
CA SER A 60 4.61 -17.33 11.10
C SER A 60 5.23 -17.85 9.80
N MET A 61 5.98 -16.97 9.12
CA MET A 61 6.73 -17.33 7.91
C MET A 61 7.69 -18.51 8.16
N ALA A 62 8.33 -18.56 9.34
CA ALA A 62 9.19 -19.67 9.73
C ALA A 62 8.46 -21.02 9.70
N ALA A 63 7.19 -21.08 10.13
CA ALA A 63 6.41 -22.31 10.07
C ALA A 63 6.08 -22.71 8.62
N TYR A 64 5.75 -21.75 7.75
CA TYR A 64 5.57 -22.01 6.31
C TYR A 64 6.85 -22.58 5.69
N LEU A 65 8.02 -21.96 5.93
CA LEU A 65 9.28 -22.39 5.35
C LEU A 65 9.69 -23.81 5.81
N ARG A 66 9.45 -24.17 7.07
CA ARG A 66 9.71 -25.53 7.57
C ARG A 66 8.84 -26.58 6.87
N VAL A 67 7.57 -26.28 6.61
CA VAL A 67 6.67 -27.17 5.87
C VAL A 67 7.10 -27.29 4.41
N LEU A 68 7.49 -26.19 3.77
CA LEU A 68 8.00 -26.21 2.40
C LEU A 68 9.25 -27.10 2.29
N ALA A 69 10.22 -26.91 3.18
CA ALA A 69 11.43 -27.73 3.24
C ALA A 69 11.11 -29.22 3.45
N ALA A 70 10.21 -29.56 4.37
CA ALA A 70 9.79 -30.95 4.62
C ALA A 70 9.08 -31.60 3.42
N LEU A 71 8.49 -30.82 2.52
CA LEU A 71 7.82 -31.28 1.30
C LEU A 71 8.69 -31.18 0.04
N GLY A 72 9.97 -30.79 0.19
CA GLY A 72 10.89 -30.58 -0.91
C GLY A 72 10.45 -29.45 -1.84
N LEU A 73 9.93 -28.36 -1.27
CA LEU A 73 9.54 -27.14 -1.97
C LEU A 73 10.48 -25.99 -1.57
N GLU A 74 10.80 -25.15 -2.55
CA GLU A 74 11.53 -23.90 -2.34
C GLU A 74 10.59 -22.69 -2.34
N PHE A 75 11.01 -21.62 -1.66
CA PHE A 75 10.30 -20.35 -1.64
C PHE A 75 11.18 -19.28 -2.27
N GLU A 76 10.72 -18.72 -3.38
CA GLU A 76 11.43 -17.68 -4.12
C GLU A 76 10.52 -16.46 -4.34
N LEU A 77 11.15 -15.31 -4.50
CA LEU A 77 10.48 -14.08 -4.91
C LEU A 77 10.65 -13.91 -6.41
N ILE A 78 9.54 -13.79 -7.11
CA ILE A 78 9.50 -13.57 -8.55
C ILE A 78 8.98 -12.15 -8.77
N GLU A 79 9.75 -11.33 -9.48
CA GLU A 79 9.30 -10.00 -9.89
C GLU A 79 8.09 -10.14 -10.82
N ALA A 80 7.03 -9.39 -10.53
CA ALA A 80 5.85 -9.40 -11.37
C ALA A 80 6.19 -8.73 -12.71
N ALA A 81 6.07 -9.47 -13.81
CA ALA A 81 6.48 -9.04 -15.15
C ALA A 81 5.87 -7.70 -15.62
N ASN A 82 4.69 -7.34 -15.10
CA ASN A 82 3.96 -6.10 -15.42
C ASN A 82 3.57 -5.31 -14.16
N ALA A 83 4.26 -5.48 -13.03
CA ALA A 83 4.05 -4.54 -11.94
C ALA A 83 4.64 -3.19 -12.38
N GLU A 84 3.78 -2.20 -12.58
CA GLU A 84 4.20 -0.81 -12.43
C GLU A 84 5.01 -0.74 -11.14
N LYS A 85 6.21 -0.17 -11.22
CA LYS A 85 7.05 0.02 -10.03
C LYS A 85 6.15 0.68 -8.99
N PRO A 86 5.87 0.04 -7.84
CA PRO A 86 5.14 0.72 -6.80
C PRO A 86 5.95 1.97 -6.50
N ASP A 87 5.38 3.14 -6.79
CA ASP A 87 6.02 4.40 -6.47
C ASP A 87 5.93 4.59 -4.95
N LEU A 88 6.84 3.90 -4.26
CA LEU A 88 7.01 3.99 -2.83
C LEU A 88 7.54 5.40 -2.43
N GLN A 89 7.94 6.23 -3.40
CA GLN A 89 8.44 7.59 -3.19
C GLN A 89 7.33 8.64 -3.33
N ALA A 90 6.36 8.45 -4.23
CA ALA A 90 5.18 9.33 -4.38
C ALA A 90 4.36 9.44 -3.09
N GLN A 91 4.43 8.45 -2.21
CA GLN A 91 3.71 8.46 -0.93
C GLN A 91 4.42 9.25 0.20
N ALA A 92 5.62 9.81 0.00
CA ALA A 92 6.37 10.36 1.14
C ALA A 92 7.28 11.58 0.86
N SER A 93 7.25 12.23 -0.30
CA SER A 93 8.00 13.48 -0.48
C SER A 93 7.08 14.66 -0.81
N ILE A 94 6.82 15.51 0.18
CA ILE A 94 6.38 16.87 -0.11
C ILE A 94 7.54 17.57 -0.83
N PRO A 95 7.36 18.05 -2.07
CA PRO A 95 8.44 18.76 -2.77
C PRO A 95 8.81 20.04 -2.00
N VAL A 96 10.10 20.29 -1.82
CA VAL A 96 10.64 21.48 -1.12
C VAL A 96 10.11 22.79 -1.73
N ARG A 97 9.77 22.77 -3.02
CA ARG A 97 9.06 23.83 -3.74
C ARG A 97 7.96 23.25 -4.61
N VAL A 98 6.74 23.74 -4.41
CA VAL A 98 5.55 23.38 -5.17
C VAL A 98 5.44 24.31 -6.37
N SER A 99 5.62 23.81 -7.59
CA SER A 99 5.50 24.63 -8.81
C SER A 99 4.05 24.84 -9.20
N LEU A 100 3.63 26.09 -9.38
CA LEU A 100 2.27 26.43 -9.82
C LEU A 100 1.97 25.94 -11.25
N VAL A 101 2.97 25.63 -12.05
CA VAL A 101 2.76 25.10 -13.42
C VAL A 101 2.34 23.63 -13.39
N THR A 102 2.78 22.89 -12.37
CA THR A 102 2.51 21.44 -12.24
C THR A 102 1.12 21.16 -11.67
N TYR A 103 0.55 22.11 -10.91
CA TYR A 103 -0.69 21.93 -10.16
C TYR A 103 -1.76 22.94 -10.63
N PRO A 104 -2.60 22.58 -11.61
CA PRO A 104 -3.56 23.50 -12.23
C PRO A 104 -4.62 24.02 -11.25
N VAL A 105 -5.08 23.20 -10.29
CA VAL A 105 -6.03 23.66 -9.27
C VAL A 105 -5.35 24.66 -8.35
N LEU A 106 -4.16 24.35 -7.82
CA LEU A 106 -3.39 25.29 -6.99
C LEU A 106 -3.13 26.62 -7.70
N LYS A 107 -2.80 26.58 -9.00
CA LYS A 107 -2.59 27.79 -9.81
C LYS A 107 -3.83 28.66 -9.88
N SER A 108 -4.99 28.05 -10.08
CA SER A 108 -6.27 28.77 -10.13
C SER A 108 -6.63 29.41 -8.78
N LEU A 109 -6.23 28.76 -7.68
CA LEU A 109 -6.44 29.23 -6.31
C LEU A 109 -5.42 30.29 -5.87
N ALA A 110 -4.23 30.33 -6.47
CA ALA A 110 -3.14 31.24 -6.13
C ALA A 110 -3.28 32.65 -6.76
N TRP A 111 -4.50 33.12 -7.03
CA TRP A 111 -4.75 34.44 -7.64
C TRP A 111 -4.23 35.63 -6.82
N GLN A 112 -4.00 35.45 -5.52
CA GLN A 112 -3.39 36.47 -4.64
C GLN A 112 -1.86 36.51 -4.73
N VAL A 113 -1.22 35.45 -5.24
CA VAL A 113 0.23 35.37 -5.37
C VAL A 113 0.63 35.95 -6.73
N GLN A 114 1.14 37.18 -6.72
CA GLN A 114 1.64 37.84 -7.92
C GLN A 114 3.17 37.67 -8.03
N GLY A 115 3.64 37.13 -9.17
CA GLY A 115 5.05 37.15 -9.54
C GLY A 115 5.92 35.97 -9.07
N THR A 116 5.34 34.90 -8.52
CA THR A 116 6.09 33.73 -8.06
C THR A 116 5.55 32.45 -8.69
N ASP A 117 6.40 31.70 -9.40
CA ASP A 117 6.02 30.44 -10.07
C ASP A 117 6.15 29.19 -9.17
N SER A 118 6.62 29.37 -7.94
CA SER A 118 6.85 28.31 -6.96
C SER A 118 6.49 28.74 -5.54
N LEU A 119 5.80 27.88 -4.80
CA LEU A 119 5.40 28.08 -3.41
C LEU A 119 6.14 27.12 -2.48
N SER A 120 6.30 27.50 -1.22
CA SER A 120 6.62 26.53 -0.16
C SER A 120 5.42 25.61 0.11
N PRO A 121 5.65 24.42 0.70
CA PRO A 121 4.56 23.52 1.08
C PRO A 121 3.51 24.14 2.00
N GLN A 122 3.94 24.97 2.96
CA GLN A 122 3.03 25.67 3.87
C GLN A 122 2.16 26.68 3.12
N GLU A 123 2.74 27.49 2.23
CA GLU A 123 1.99 28.47 1.44
C GLU A 123 0.98 27.77 0.50
N ALA A 124 1.37 26.64 -0.09
CA ALA A 124 0.46 25.84 -0.90
C ALA A 124 -0.73 25.32 -0.07
N TRP A 125 -0.47 24.82 1.15
CA TRP A 125 -1.53 24.38 2.07
C TRP A 125 -2.47 25.52 2.48
N ASP A 126 -1.91 26.67 2.87
CA ASP A 126 -2.69 27.83 3.29
C ASP A 126 -3.62 28.33 2.17
N ILE A 127 -3.17 28.29 0.91
CA ILE A 127 -3.98 28.64 -0.27
C ILE A 127 -5.11 27.63 -0.46
N TYR A 128 -4.83 26.33 -0.35
CA TYR A 128 -5.88 25.32 -0.41
C TYR A 128 -6.92 25.49 0.70
N GLU A 129 -6.50 25.74 1.94
CA GLU A 129 -7.40 25.90 3.08
C GLU A 129 -8.28 27.15 2.94
N ARG A 130 -7.70 28.28 2.54
CA ARG A 130 -8.43 29.55 2.40
C ARG A 130 -9.35 29.58 1.20
N ASN A 131 -8.93 28.99 0.09
CA ASN A 131 -9.61 29.10 -1.20
C ASN A 131 -10.34 27.82 -1.61
N TRP A 132 -10.53 26.86 -0.68
CA TRP A 132 -11.13 25.55 -0.97
C TRP A 132 -12.50 25.64 -1.67
N ARG A 133 -13.29 26.69 -1.39
CA ARG A 133 -14.62 26.93 -2.00
C ARG A 133 -14.55 27.20 -3.51
N HIS A 134 -13.38 27.56 -4.01
CA HIS A 134 -13.12 27.84 -5.41
C HIS A 134 -12.28 26.74 -6.08
N ALA A 135 -12.01 25.64 -5.37
CA ALA A 135 -11.23 24.53 -5.90
C ALA A 135 -12.05 23.73 -6.91
N ASP A 136 -11.62 23.80 -8.17
CA ASP A 136 -12.20 23.04 -9.27
C ASP A 136 -11.58 21.63 -9.31
N LEU A 137 -12.08 20.73 -8.46
CA LEU A 137 -11.55 19.36 -8.32
C LEU A 137 -11.72 18.52 -9.59
N ASP A 138 -12.58 18.91 -10.52
CA ASP A 138 -12.76 18.23 -11.80
C ASP A 138 -11.52 18.37 -12.70
N LYS A 139 -10.63 19.33 -12.40
CA LYS A 139 -9.35 19.54 -13.09
C LYS A 139 -8.14 18.98 -12.32
N ALA A 140 -8.36 18.37 -11.15
CA ALA A 140 -7.28 17.87 -10.32
C ALA A 140 -6.60 16.65 -10.98
N LEU A 141 -5.27 16.73 -11.14
CA LEU A 141 -4.45 15.61 -11.60
C LEU A 141 -4.22 14.60 -10.45
N PRO A 142 -3.94 13.31 -10.73
CA PRO A 142 -3.60 12.33 -9.70
C PRO A 142 -2.46 12.79 -8.77
N ASP A 143 -1.43 13.43 -9.35
CA ASP A 143 -0.30 13.98 -8.61
C ASP A 143 -0.68 15.18 -7.72
N GLU A 144 -1.70 15.94 -8.13
CA GLU A 144 -2.23 17.07 -7.36
C GLU A 144 -3.03 16.58 -6.14
N LEU A 145 -3.82 15.53 -6.31
CA LEU A 145 -4.51 14.87 -5.20
C LEU A 145 -3.52 14.27 -4.20
N ALA A 146 -2.44 13.66 -4.70
CA ALA A 146 -1.37 13.13 -3.86
C ALA A 146 -0.67 14.25 -3.07
N LEU A 147 -0.39 15.40 -3.72
CA LEU A 147 0.16 16.58 -3.05
C LEU A 147 -0.79 17.10 -1.96
N MET A 148 -2.08 17.28 -2.26
CA MET A 148 -3.06 17.77 -1.29
C MET A 148 -3.17 16.84 -0.07
N GLU A 149 -3.15 15.53 -0.29
CA GLU A 149 -3.15 14.53 0.78
C GLU A 149 -1.88 14.62 1.64
N ALA A 150 -0.71 14.71 1.01
CA ALA A 150 0.57 14.84 1.71
C ALA A 150 0.63 16.14 2.54
N LEU A 151 0.18 17.27 1.97
CA LEU A 151 0.09 18.55 2.67
C LEU A 151 -0.89 18.47 3.85
N ARG A 152 -2.05 17.83 3.68
CA ARG A 152 -3.02 17.63 4.76
C ARG A 152 -2.44 16.80 5.91
N GLN A 153 -1.70 15.73 5.60
CA GLN A 153 -1.09 14.89 6.63
C GLN A 153 -0.05 15.65 7.46
N VAL A 154 0.68 16.58 6.84
CA VAL A 154 1.74 17.35 7.52
C VAL A 154 1.21 18.61 8.21
N PHE A 155 0.26 19.34 7.60
CA PHE A 155 -0.19 20.65 8.08
C PHE A 155 -1.63 20.68 8.60
N GLY A 156 -2.45 19.68 8.29
CA GLY A 156 -3.89 19.65 8.64
C GLY A 156 -4.21 19.53 10.14
N GLY A 157 -3.21 19.26 10.99
CA GLY A 157 -3.34 19.28 12.45
C GLY A 157 -2.91 20.60 13.11
N GLY A 158 -2.38 21.56 12.34
CA GLY A 158 -1.54 22.66 12.83
C GLY A 158 -2.19 24.04 12.85
N GLY A 159 -3.42 24.17 13.33
CA GLY A 159 -3.93 25.47 13.77
C GLY A 159 -3.25 25.90 15.08
N ARG A 160 -2.09 26.56 14.99
CA ARG A 160 -1.37 27.40 15.98
C ARG A 160 0.12 27.07 16.04
N ASN A 161 0.93 27.87 15.35
CA ASN A 161 2.16 28.43 15.91
C ASN A 161 2.55 29.64 15.06
N VAL A 162 1.98 30.79 15.41
CA VAL A 162 2.63 32.05 15.84
C VAL A 162 1.52 33.11 15.97
#